data_AF-A0A3L7N296-F1
#
_entry.id   AF-A0A3L7N296-F1
#
_cell.length_a   1.000
_cell.length_b   1.000
_cell.length_c   1.000
_cell.angle_alpha   90.00
_cell.angle_beta   90.00
_cell.angle_gamma   90.00
#
_symmetry.space_group_name_H-M   'P 1'
#
loop_
_entity.id
_entity.type
_entity.pdbx_description
1 polymer ?
#
loop_
_entity_poly.entity_id
_entity_poly.type
_entity_poly.pdbx_seq_one_letter_code
_entity_poly.pdbx_strand_id
1 'polypeptide(L)'
;MIGERLIERSFDLNNELGIRCVRAERGHSAECTELRMILGSPPSPRSPPTMIDSFLALMHRGGPVMWPLVILSVVSVAVSFERGMFWFKQNGPGAKRGFVMLMESFRRGDRAHVEALAETSDTVYSRVATALLNDGASDAVAVGSVETERIRMDRCMATLSTIITAAPMLGILGTVTGIIRSFELLGGGGAMVDPRAISGGIGEALVATASGLVVALLSLFPFMGYGAQRENTLGRLETMIAVAQLTFGIAPPPRAHHEPSTDSNHKHERAPAEIGAPQHV
;
A
#
# COMPACT_ATOMS: atom_id res chain seq x y z
N MET A 1 -37.67 -9.50 -8.88
CA MET A 1 -38.24 -8.45 -9.76
C MET A 1 -39.63 -8.00 -9.28
N ILE A 2 -39.77 -7.50 -8.05
CA ILE A 2 -41.06 -6.99 -7.52
C ILE A 2 -40.87 -5.63 -6.78
N GLY A 3 -39.64 -5.24 -6.44
CA GLY A 3 -39.34 -4.01 -5.68
C GLY A 3 -39.29 -2.71 -6.48
N GLU A 4 -38.96 -2.72 -7.78
CA GLU A 4 -38.85 -1.48 -8.58
C GLU A 4 -40.22 -0.86 -8.94
N ARG A 5 -41.27 -1.67 -9.10
CA ARG A 5 -42.60 -1.18 -9.51
C ARG A 5 -43.39 -0.44 -8.42
N LEU A 6 -42.97 -0.51 -7.16
CA LEU A 6 -43.64 0.20 -6.05
C LEU A 6 -43.11 1.64 -5.87
N ILE A 7 -41.88 1.91 -6.30
CA ILE A 7 -41.27 3.25 -6.17
C ILE A 7 -41.78 4.17 -7.29
N GLU A 8 -41.88 3.69 -8.53
CA GLU A 8 -42.47 4.47 -9.64
C GLU A 8 -43.93 4.87 -9.38
N ARG A 9 -44.74 3.94 -8.82
CA ARG A 9 -46.15 4.19 -8.54
C ARG A 9 -46.38 5.20 -7.40
N SER A 10 -45.42 5.34 -6.49
CA SER A 10 -45.45 6.33 -5.41
C SER A 10 -45.07 7.73 -5.90
N PHE A 11 -44.21 7.80 -6.92
CA PHE A 11 -43.78 9.06 -7.54
C PHE A 11 -44.87 9.65 -8.45
N ASP A 12 -45.62 8.81 -9.17
CA ASP A 12 -46.72 9.25 -10.05
C ASP A 12 -47.93 9.80 -9.28
N LEU A 13 -48.29 9.19 -8.14
CA LEU A 13 -49.40 9.70 -7.30
C LEU A 13 -49.09 11.09 -6.72
N ASN A 14 -47.83 11.36 -6.38
CA ASN A 14 -47.43 12.63 -5.79
C ASN A 14 -47.44 13.77 -6.84
N ASN A 15 -47.18 13.44 -8.10
CA ASN A 15 -47.23 14.39 -9.22
C ASN A 15 -48.69 14.74 -9.62
N GLU A 16 -49.59 13.76 -9.63
CA GLU A 16 -51.04 13.96 -9.85
C GLU A 16 -51.70 14.81 -8.74
N LEU A 17 -51.31 14.59 -7.46
CA LEU A 17 -51.78 15.38 -6.32
C LEU A 17 -51.24 16.82 -6.35
N GLY A 18 -49.98 17.01 -6.76
CA GLY A 18 -49.37 18.34 -6.94
C GLY A 18 -50.06 19.18 -8.01
N ILE A 19 -50.49 18.56 -9.12
CA ILE A 19 -51.16 19.29 -10.23
C ILE A 19 -52.60 19.69 -9.88
N ARG A 20 -53.33 18.90 -9.07
CA ARG A 20 -54.67 19.28 -8.61
C ARG A 20 -54.66 20.46 -7.65
N CYS A 21 -53.63 20.60 -6.82
CA CYS A 21 -53.50 21.72 -5.89
C CYS A 21 -53.37 23.06 -6.61
N VAL A 22 -52.55 23.11 -7.68
CA VAL A 22 -52.32 24.34 -8.47
C VAL A 22 -53.60 24.82 -9.19
N ARG A 23 -54.55 23.93 -9.50
CA ARG A 23 -55.78 24.32 -10.20
C ARG A 23 -56.84 24.96 -9.27
N ALA A 24 -56.72 24.79 -7.96
CA ALA A 24 -57.63 25.38 -6.98
C ALA A 24 -57.27 26.84 -6.61
N GLU A 25 -56.09 27.33 -6.99
CA GLU A 25 -55.53 28.65 -6.58
C GLU A 25 -56.02 29.87 -7.39
N ARG A 26 -57.14 29.80 -8.13
CA ARG A 26 -57.63 30.95 -8.93
C ARG A 26 -58.62 31.89 -8.24
N GLY A 27 -58.78 31.85 -6.92
CA GLY A 27 -59.55 32.89 -6.26
C GLY A 27 -59.58 32.80 -4.74
N HIS A 28 -58.62 33.46 -4.08
CA HIS A 28 -58.82 34.27 -2.86
C HIS A 28 -57.46 34.78 -2.35
N SER A 29 -57.26 36.10 -2.39
CA SER A 29 -55.98 36.77 -2.15
C SER A 29 -55.62 36.99 -0.66
N ALA A 30 -56.35 36.40 0.29
CA ALA A 30 -56.23 36.74 1.71
C ALA A 30 -55.70 35.62 2.62
N GLU A 31 -55.72 34.34 2.20
CA GLU A 31 -55.24 33.21 3.03
C GLU A 31 -53.73 32.91 2.89
N CYS A 32 -53.04 33.51 1.91
CA CYS A 32 -51.62 33.20 1.65
C CYS A 32 -50.64 33.63 2.76
N THR A 33 -51.02 34.54 3.65
CA THR A 33 -50.08 35.05 4.68
C THR A 33 -49.93 34.08 5.85
N GLU A 34 -50.98 33.35 6.22
CA GLU A 34 -50.94 32.37 7.32
C GLU A 34 -50.26 31.05 6.90
N LEU A 35 -50.49 30.59 5.66
CA LEU A 35 -49.91 29.32 5.17
C LEU A 35 -48.37 29.37 5.01
N ARG A 36 -47.81 30.58 4.83
CA ARG A 36 -46.36 30.81 4.71
C ARG A 36 -45.62 30.77 6.06
N MET A 37 -46.35 30.79 7.18
CA MET A 37 -45.78 30.64 8.52
C MET A 37 -45.71 29.15 8.95
N ILE A 38 -46.59 28.29 8.41
CA ILE A 38 -46.62 26.84 8.67
C ILE A 38 -45.61 26.10 7.78
N LEU A 39 -45.44 26.54 6.53
CA LEU A 39 -44.43 26.02 5.62
C LEU A 39 -43.12 26.79 5.85
N GLY A 40 -42.32 26.30 6.79
CA GLY A 40 -40.96 26.76 7.03
C GLY A 40 -40.18 26.97 5.72
N SER A 41 -39.26 27.92 5.74
CA SER A 41 -38.45 28.36 4.60
C SER A 41 -38.05 27.21 3.66
N PRO A 42 -38.11 27.41 2.32
CA PRO A 42 -37.63 26.40 1.39
C PRO A 42 -36.18 26.05 1.77
N PRO A 43 -35.82 24.76 1.89
CA PRO A 43 -34.46 24.38 2.20
C PRO A 43 -33.54 25.02 1.17
N SER A 44 -32.48 25.67 1.65
CA SER A 44 -31.46 26.28 0.80
C SER A 44 -30.95 25.26 -0.22
N PRO A 45 -30.58 25.69 -1.45
CA PRO A 45 -30.01 24.79 -2.44
C PRO A 45 -28.72 24.21 -1.87
N ARG A 46 -28.78 22.96 -1.38
CA ARG A 46 -27.59 22.23 -0.94
C ARG A 46 -26.73 22.05 -2.18
N SER A 47 -25.53 22.62 -2.17
CA SER A 47 -24.47 22.25 -3.12
C SER A 47 -24.39 20.73 -3.21
N PRO A 48 -24.12 20.14 -4.40
CA PRO A 48 -23.93 18.70 -4.49
C PRO A 48 -22.90 18.32 -3.43
N PRO A 49 -23.21 17.35 -2.54
CA PRO A 49 -22.31 17.03 -1.45
C PRO A 49 -20.96 16.67 -2.05
N THR A 50 -19.90 17.33 -1.59
CA THR A 50 -18.57 16.96 -2.04
C THR A 50 -18.29 15.52 -1.59
N MET A 51 -17.39 14.83 -2.28
CA MET A 51 -16.98 13.46 -1.90
C MET A 51 -16.54 13.41 -0.42
N ILE A 52 -15.97 14.51 0.08
CA ILE A 52 -15.51 14.70 1.45
C ILE A 52 -16.71 14.81 2.41
N ASP A 53 -17.74 15.60 2.09
CA ASP A 53 -18.94 15.72 2.95
C ASP A 53 -19.67 14.39 3.09
N SER A 54 -19.74 13.63 1.99
CA SER A 54 -20.33 12.30 1.96
C SER A 54 -19.56 11.31 2.83
N PHE A 55 -18.22 11.37 2.78
CA PHE A 55 -17.33 10.54 3.59
C PHE A 55 -17.38 10.94 5.08
N LEU A 56 -17.37 12.23 5.41
CA LEU A 56 -17.49 12.72 6.78
C LEU A 56 -18.84 12.37 7.41
N ALA A 57 -19.91 12.39 6.62
CA ALA A 57 -21.23 11.92 7.04
C ALA A 57 -21.24 10.39 7.27
N LEU A 58 -20.45 9.62 6.52
CA LEU A 58 -20.26 8.19 6.74
C LEU A 58 -19.44 7.92 8.02
N MET A 59 -18.41 8.74 8.28
CA MET A 59 -17.58 8.66 9.49
C MET A 59 -18.39 8.90 10.76
N HIS A 60 -19.22 9.94 10.78
CA HIS A 60 -20.07 10.23 11.94
C HIS A 60 -21.10 9.13 12.21
N ARG A 61 -21.50 8.38 11.17
CA ARG A 61 -22.44 7.27 11.28
C ARG A 61 -21.79 5.93 11.61
N GLY A 62 -20.48 5.76 11.45
CA GLY A 62 -19.79 4.47 11.62
C GLY A 62 -19.22 4.22 13.02
N GLY A 63 -19.45 5.14 13.96
CA GLY A 63 -19.04 4.98 15.35
C GLY A 63 -17.53 5.13 15.62
N PRO A 64 -17.09 4.84 16.86
CA PRO A 64 -15.68 4.97 17.25
C PRO A 64 -14.76 3.98 16.52
N VAL A 65 -15.30 2.83 16.08
CA VAL A 65 -14.55 1.80 15.35
C VAL A 65 -14.11 2.27 13.94
N MET A 66 -14.73 3.35 13.44
CA MET A 66 -14.37 3.94 12.15
C MET A 66 -12.98 4.60 12.17
N TRP A 67 -12.57 5.20 13.30
CA TRP A 67 -11.26 5.85 13.42
C TRP A 67 -10.06 4.93 13.14
N PRO A 68 -9.92 3.77 13.80
CA PRO A 68 -8.82 2.85 13.49
C PRO A 68 -8.91 2.32 12.05
N LEU A 69 -10.12 2.14 11.50
CA LEU A 69 -10.32 1.67 10.14
C LEU A 69 -9.82 2.68 9.10
N VAL A 70 -10.04 3.97 9.32
CA VAL A 70 -9.48 5.04 8.47
C VAL A 70 -7.96 5.05 8.52
N ILE A 71 -7.37 4.89 9.71
CA ILE A 71 -5.91 4.80 9.85
C ILE A 71 -5.37 3.61 9.04
N LEU A 72 -5.99 2.43 9.16
CA LEU A 72 -5.62 1.25 8.36
C LEU A 72 -5.77 1.50 6.86
N SER A 73 -6.81 2.22 6.44
CA SER A 73 -7.03 2.58 5.04
C SER A 73 -5.91 3.47 4.49
N VAL A 74 -5.53 4.53 5.23
CA VAL A 74 -4.44 5.43 4.84
C VAL A 74 -3.12 4.68 4.76
N VAL A 75 -2.81 3.86 5.78
CA VAL A 75 -1.58 3.03 5.78
C VAL A 75 -1.59 2.04 4.61
N SER A 76 -2.73 1.40 4.32
CA SER A 76 -2.86 0.48 3.18
C SER A 76 -2.54 1.18 1.86
N VAL A 77 -3.10 2.36 1.62
CA VAL A 77 -2.88 3.10 0.38
C VAL A 77 -1.42 3.56 0.28
N ALA A 78 -0.85 4.08 1.38
CA ALA A 78 0.55 4.52 1.42
C ALA A 78 1.52 3.37 1.10
N VAL A 79 1.35 2.22 1.76
CA VAL A 79 2.16 1.01 1.51
C VAL A 79 1.93 0.49 0.08
N SER A 80 0.69 0.46 -0.39
CA SER A 80 0.38 0.00 -1.74
C SER A 80 1.05 0.87 -2.81
N PHE A 81 1.09 2.19 -2.59
CA PHE A 81 1.71 3.16 -3.49
C PHE A 81 3.24 3.05 -3.49
N GLU A 82 3.87 3.01 -2.31
CA GLU A 82 5.33 2.82 -2.18
C GLU A 82 5.79 1.57 -2.94
N ARG A 83 5.05 0.47 -2.78
CA ARG A 83 5.38 -0.82 -3.41
C ARG A 83 5.05 -0.84 -4.88
N GLY A 84 4.00 -0.14 -5.30
CA GLY A 84 3.67 0.06 -6.71
C GLY A 84 4.81 0.78 -7.44
N MET A 85 5.37 1.82 -6.82
CA MET A 85 6.50 2.57 -7.39
C MET A 85 7.77 1.73 -7.48
N PHE A 86 8.09 0.94 -6.44
CA PHE A 86 9.21 0.00 -6.47
C PHE A 86 9.09 -1.00 -7.63
N TRP A 87 7.92 -1.62 -7.79
CA TRP A 87 7.67 -2.58 -8.86
C TRP A 87 7.63 -1.93 -10.24
N PHE A 88 7.11 -0.71 -10.36
CA PHE A 88 7.13 0.03 -11.61
C PHE A 88 8.56 0.33 -12.08
N LYS A 89 9.46 0.71 -11.17
CA LYS A 89 10.90 0.89 -11.48
C LYS A 89 11.54 -0.42 -11.94
N GLN A 90 11.21 -1.52 -11.29
CA GLN A 90 11.81 -2.85 -11.52
C GLN A 90 11.27 -3.60 -12.74
N ASN A 91 9.99 -3.43 -13.07
CA ASN A 91 9.34 -4.07 -14.21
C ASN A 91 9.18 -3.14 -15.42
N GLY A 92 9.79 -1.96 -15.36
CA GLY A 92 9.79 -1.00 -16.46
C GLY A 92 10.41 -1.56 -17.75
N PRO A 93 10.11 -0.99 -18.94
CA PRO A 93 10.66 -1.43 -20.21
C PRO A 93 12.20 -1.42 -20.24
N GLY A 94 12.82 -0.43 -19.58
CA GLY A 94 14.27 -0.32 -19.44
C GLY A 94 14.86 -1.47 -18.63
N ALA A 95 14.27 -1.82 -17.49
CA ALA A 95 14.73 -2.93 -16.65
C ALA A 95 14.58 -4.29 -17.35
N LYS A 96 13.49 -4.50 -18.11
CA LYS A 96 13.30 -5.71 -18.92
C LYS A 96 14.38 -5.84 -20.00
N ARG A 97 14.67 -4.75 -20.74
CA ARG A 97 15.74 -4.74 -21.74
C ARG A 97 17.11 -4.95 -21.10
N GLY A 98 17.37 -4.29 -19.98
CA GLY A 98 18.58 -4.47 -19.17
C GLY A 98 18.79 -5.92 -18.77
N PHE A 99 17.76 -6.59 -18.24
CA PHE A 99 17.84 -8.01 -17.89
C PHE A 99 18.18 -8.90 -19.10
N VAL A 100 17.59 -8.66 -20.27
CA VAL A 100 17.89 -9.45 -21.48
C VAL A 100 19.34 -9.26 -21.91
N MET A 101 19.83 -8.02 -21.95
CA MET A 101 21.23 -7.73 -22.29
C MET A 101 22.20 -8.31 -21.26
N LEU A 102 21.84 -8.26 -19.97
CA LEU A 102 22.62 -8.85 -18.89
C LEU A 102 22.73 -10.36 -19.04
N MET A 103 21.61 -11.04 -19.30
CA MET A 103 21.58 -12.47 -19.55
C MET A 103 22.38 -12.88 -20.78
N GLU A 104 22.32 -12.11 -21.86
CA GLU A 104 23.13 -12.35 -23.06
C GLU A 104 24.62 -12.22 -22.77
N SER A 105 25.02 -11.22 -21.98
CA SER A 105 26.41 -11.00 -21.57
C SER A 105 26.93 -12.13 -20.69
N PHE A 106 26.11 -12.61 -19.75
CA PHE A 106 26.40 -13.80 -18.96
C PHE A 106 26.61 -15.03 -19.85
N ARG A 107 25.76 -15.26 -20.86
CA ARG A 107 25.91 -16.40 -21.78
C ARG A 107 27.16 -16.33 -22.65
N ARG A 108 27.62 -15.12 -22.99
CA ARG A 108 28.85 -14.90 -23.78
C ARG A 108 30.12 -14.99 -22.93
N GLY A 109 29.99 -14.94 -21.60
CA GLY A 109 31.14 -14.90 -20.69
C GLY A 109 31.87 -13.56 -20.67
N ASP A 110 31.22 -12.48 -21.11
CA ASP A 110 31.83 -11.14 -21.13
C ASP A 110 31.65 -10.45 -19.78
N ARG A 111 32.59 -10.69 -18.86
CA ARG A 111 32.54 -10.14 -17.48
C ARG A 111 32.51 -8.61 -17.46
N ALA A 112 33.31 -7.97 -18.31
CA ALA A 112 33.42 -6.52 -18.37
C ALA A 112 32.09 -5.88 -18.80
N HIS A 113 31.39 -6.52 -19.75
CA HIS A 113 30.09 -6.02 -20.18
C HIS A 113 28.99 -6.25 -19.14
N VAL A 114 29.01 -7.37 -18.41
CA VAL A 114 28.10 -7.61 -17.27
C VAL A 114 28.30 -6.55 -16.17
N GLU A 115 29.55 -6.23 -15.84
CA GLU A 115 29.88 -5.22 -14.83
C GLU A 115 29.37 -3.83 -15.23
N ALA A 116 29.69 -3.39 -16.45
CA ALA A 116 29.24 -2.09 -16.97
C ALA A 116 27.70 -1.94 -16.98
N LEU A 117 26.98 -3.02 -17.29
CA LEU A 117 25.53 -3.02 -17.29
C LEU A 117 24.94 -3.08 -15.86
N ALA A 118 25.63 -3.73 -14.93
CA ALA A 118 25.23 -3.80 -13.54
C ALA A 118 25.40 -2.45 -12.82
N GLU A 119 26.43 -1.67 -13.16
CA GLU A 119 26.65 -0.33 -12.59
C GLU A 119 25.66 0.72 -13.09
N THR A 120 25.22 0.61 -14.35
CA THR A 120 24.29 1.59 -14.96
C THR A 120 22.84 1.41 -14.51
N SER A 121 22.48 0.24 -13.96
CA SER A 121 21.10 -0.09 -13.58
C SER A 121 21.01 -0.40 -12.09
N ASP A 122 20.12 0.28 -11.36
CA ASP A 122 19.80 -0.05 -9.96
C ASP A 122 18.58 -0.98 -9.89
N THR A 123 18.78 -2.25 -10.23
CA THR A 123 17.74 -3.30 -10.26
C THR A 123 18.13 -4.47 -9.37
N VAL A 124 17.16 -5.31 -9.01
CA VAL A 124 17.44 -6.57 -8.30
C VAL A 124 18.40 -7.46 -9.11
N TYR A 125 18.25 -7.51 -10.44
CA TYR A 125 19.11 -8.31 -11.31
C TYR A 125 20.56 -7.83 -11.32
N SER A 126 20.79 -6.52 -11.42
CA SER A 126 22.14 -5.97 -11.42
C SER A 126 22.83 -6.16 -10.07
N ARG A 127 22.13 -5.99 -8.95
CA ARG A 127 22.73 -6.23 -7.62
C ARG A 127 23.16 -7.68 -7.41
N VAL A 128 22.36 -8.65 -7.84
CA VAL A 128 22.74 -10.06 -7.79
C VAL A 128 23.89 -10.34 -8.78
N ALA A 129 23.86 -9.75 -9.97
CA ALA A 129 24.95 -9.89 -10.93
C ALA A 129 26.29 -9.34 -10.40
N THR A 130 26.30 -8.18 -9.74
CA THR A 130 27.49 -7.60 -9.10
C THR A 130 28.04 -8.53 -8.02
N ALA A 131 27.17 -9.12 -7.17
CA ALA A 131 27.62 -10.08 -6.16
C ALA A 131 28.28 -11.32 -6.78
N LEU A 132 27.66 -11.89 -7.83
CA LEU A 132 28.21 -13.05 -8.54
C LEU A 132 29.55 -12.73 -9.23
N LEU A 133 29.75 -11.51 -9.72
CA LEU A 133 31.00 -11.09 -10.36
C LEU A 133 32.14 -10.89 -9.35
N ASN A 134 31.85 -10.22 -8.22
CA ASN A 134 32.85 -9.80 -7.24
C ASN A 134 33.25 -10.93 -6.29
N ASP A 135 32.26 -11.68 -5.79
CA ASP A 135 32.47 -12.71 -4.75
C ASP A 135 32.54 -14.12 -5.35
N GLY A 136 32.28 -14.26 -6.65
CA GLY A 136 32.27 -15.53 -7.39
C GLY A 136 30.88 -16.16 -7.45
N ALA A 137 30.64 -16.99 -8.48
CA ALA A 137 29.33 -17.60 -8.71
C ALA A 137 29.09 -18.87 -7.88
N SER A 138 29.68 -18.99 -6.69
CA SER A 138 29.43 -20.12 -5.79
C SER A 138 27.99 -20.14 -5.29
N ASP A 139 27.44 -21.33 -5.03
CA ASP A 139 26.08 -21.52 -4.48
C ASP A 139 25.85 -20.67 -3.22
N ALA A 140 26.87 -20.57 -2.34
CA ALA A 140 26.77 -19.78 -1.12
C ALA A 140 26.55 -18.28 -1.40
N VAL A 141 27.25 -17.72 -2.39
CA VAL A 141 27.12 -16.31 -2.80
C VAL A 141 25.79 -16.08 -3.52
N ALA A 142 25.42 -17.00 -4.41
CA ALA A 142 24.18 -16.94 -5.15
C ALA A 142 22.96 -16.94 -4.20
N VAL A 143 22.89 -17.89 -3.27
CA VAL A 143 21.80 -17.97 -2.29
C VAL A 143 21.79 -16.76 -1.36
N GLY A 144 22.96 -16.33 -0.86
CA GLY A 144 23.05 -15.17 0.03
C GLY A 144 22.61 -13.84 -0.62
N SER A 145 22.99 -13.64 -1.88
CA SER A 145 22.60 -12.44 -2.65
C SER A 145 21.11 -12.43 -2.97
N VAL A 146 20.53 -13.57 -3.35
CA VAL A 146 19.08 -13.70 -3.57
C VAL A 146 18.29 -13.46 -2.29
N GLU A 147 18.72 -14.02 -1.16
CA GLU A 147 18.01 -13.86 0.12
C GLU A 147 18.01 -12.39 0.58
N THR A 148 19.12 -11.68 0.38
CA THR A 148 19.21 -10.24 0.68
C THR A 148 18.20 -9.44 -0.15
N GLU A 149 18.07 -9.76 -1.44
CA GLU A 149 17.10 -9.10 -2.32
C GLU A 149 15.66 -9.56 -2.04
N ARG A 150 15.45 -10.81 -1.63
CA ARG A 150 14.15 -11.33 -1.19
C ARG A 150 13.63 -10.54 0.01
N ILE A 151 14.45 -10.31 1.04
CA ILE A 151 14.06 -9.51 2.20
C ILE A 151 13.63 -8.09 1.79
N ARG A 152 14.33 -7.48 0.82
CA ARG A 152 13.95 -6.15 0.26
C ARG A 152 12.63 -6.21 -0.52
N MET A 153 12.44 -7.28 -1.29
CA MET A 153 11.21 -7.56 -2.04
C MET A 153 10.05 -7.98 -1.15
N ASP A 154 10.27 -8.32 0.12
CA ASP A 154 9.24 -8.75 1.07
C ASP A 154 8.84 -7.64 2.05
N ARG A 155 9.61 -6.55 2.11
CA ARG A 155 9.33 -5.38 2.95
C ARG A 155 7.87 -4.90 2.79
N CYS A 156 7.20 -4.56 3.88
CA CYS A 156 5.79 -4.14 3.89
C CYS A 156 4.74 -5.16 3.39
N MET A 157 5.13 -6.35 2.86
CA MET A 157 4.16 -7.40 2.49
C MET A 157 3.47 -7.98 3.72
N ALA A 158 4.22 -8.12 4.82
CA ALA A 158 3.67 -8.50 6.12
C ALA A 158 2.58 -7.50 6.56
N THR A 159 2.84 -6.19 6.43
CA THR A 159 1.88 -5.13 6.78
C THR A 159 0.60 -5.22 5.95
N LEU A 160 0.71 -5.39 4.63
CA LEU A 160 -0.45 -5.62 3.76
C LEU A 160 -1.26 -6.85 4.21
N SER A 161 -0.59 -7.97 4.48
CA SER A 161 -1.22 -9.20 4.99
C SER A 161 -1.96 -8.99 6.31
N THR A 162 -1.35 -8.24 7.24
CA THR A 162 -1.99 -7.88 8.50
C THR A 162 -3.22 -7.00 8.28
N ILE A 163 -3.17 -6.02 7.36
CA ILE A 163 -4.34 -5.16 7.09
C ILE A 163 -5.49 -5.96 6.46
N ILE A 164 -5.19 -6.88 5.53
CA ILE A 164 -6.18 -7.75 4.89
C ILE A 164 -6.97 -8.57 5.93
N THR A 165 -6.30 -9.01 7.00
CA THR A 165 -6.94 -9.79 8.07
C THR A 165 -7.55 -8.91 9.16
N ALA A 166 -6.89 -7.81 9.54
CA ALA A 166 -7.35 -6.93 10.63
C ALA A 166 -8.56 -6.06 10.23
N ALA A 167 -8.62 -5.54 9.01
CA ALA A 167 -9.70 -4.64 8.59
C ALA A 167 -11.10 -5.28 8.65
N PRO A 168 -11.33 -6.52 8.17
CA PRO A 168 -12.61 -7.20 8.32
C PRO A 168 -12.96 -7.52 9.77
N MET A 169 -11.96 -7.88 10.59
CA MET A 169 -12.17 -8.15 12.02
C MET A 169 -12.62 -6.87 12.76
N LEU A 170 -12.05 -5.71 12.42
CA LEU A 170 -12.54 -4.42 12.91
C LEU A 170 -13.97 -4.12 12.43
N GLY A 171 -14.31 -4.47 11.19
CA GLY A 171 -15.69 -4.36 10.68
C GLY A 171 -16.70 -5.16 11.49
N ILE A 172 -16.36 -6.41 11.81
CA ILE A 172 -17.18 -7.27 12.68
C ILE A 172 -17.28 -6.69 14.09
N LEU A 173 -16.19 -6.17 14.66
CA LEU A 173 -16.23 -5.45 15.94
C LEU A 173 -17.20 -4.25 15.89
N GLY A 174 -17.23 -3.53 14.77
CA GLY A 174 -18.21 -2.46 14.51
C GLY A 174 -19.66 -2.96 14.59
N THR A 175 -19.94 -4.16 14.08
CA THR A 175 -21.30 -4.74 14.20
C THR A 175 -21.68 -5.10 15.61
N VAL A 176 -20.75 -5.71 16.34
CA VAL A 176 -20.99 -6.11 17.74
C VAL A 176 -21.28 -4.86 18.57
N THR A 177 -20.45 -3.82 18.44
CA THR A 177 -20.64 -2.57 19.18
C THR A 177 -21.90 -1.80 18.78
N GLY A 178 -22.26 -1.75 17.49
CA GLY A 178 -23.50 -1.10 17.03
C GLY A 178 -24.77 -1.83 17.49
N ILE A 179 -24.75 -3.16 17.50
CA ILE A 179 -25.86 -3.97 18.03
C ILE A 179 -25.99 -3.81 19.55
N ILE A 180 -24.89 -3.81 20.30
CA ILE A 180 -24.91 -3.59 21.76
C ILE A 180 -25.55 -2.22 22.08
N ARG A 181 -25.11 -1.15 21.41
CA ARG A 181 -25.70 0.19 21.55
C ARG A 181 -27.19 0.21 21.21
N SER A 182 -27.57 -0.52 20.16
CA SER A 182 -28.97 -0.62 19.77
C SER A 182 -29.82 -1.27 20.88
N PHE A 183 -29.31 -2.29 21.58
CA PHE A 183 -30.01 -2.93 22.69
C PHE A 183 -29.99 -2.13 24.00
N GLU A 184 -28.93 -1.36 24.28
CA GLU A 184 -28.87 -0.45 25.42
C GLU A 184 -30.00 0.59 25.39
N LEU A 185 -30.37 1.07 24.20
CA LEU A 185 -31.50 1.97 23.99
C LEU A 185 -32.86 1.35 24.35
N LEU A 186 -33.00 0.01 24.31
CA LEU A 186 -34.19 -0.68 24.80
C LEU A 186 -34.18 -0.86 26.33
N GLY A 187 -33.00 -1.05 26.93
CA GLY A 187 -32.85 -1.36 28.36
C GLY A 187 -32.88 -0.15 29.31
N GLY A 188 -32.69 1.06 28.79
CA GLY A 188 -32.49 2.31 29.57
C GLY A 188 -33.69 2.90 30.31
N GLY A 189 -34.87 2.27 30.28
CA GLY A 189 -35.99 2.60 31.17
C GLY A 189 -37.12 3.42 30.55
N GLY A 190 -38.26 2.74 30.31
CA GLY A 190 -39.60 3.28 30.55
C GLY A 190 -40.29 4.16 29.49
N ALA A 191 -39.59 4.75 28.52
CA ALA A 191 -40.23 5.57 27.49
C ALA A 191 -40.45 4.79 26.18
N MET A 192 -41.47 5.17 25.39
CA MET A 192 -41.71 4.62 24.04
C MET A 192 -40.39 4.49 23.27
N VAL A 193 -40.02 3.24 22.97
CA VAL A 193 -38.85 2.92 22.15
C VAL A 193 -39.11 3.47 20.74
N ASP A 194 -38.31 4.44 20.29
CA ASP A 194 -38.34 4.90 18.90
C ASP A 194 -37.68 3.82 18.00
N PRO A 195 -38.45 3.14 17.13
CA PRO A 195 -37.90 2.13 16.23
C PRO A 195 -36.81 2.69 15.30
N ARG A 196 -36.84 4.01 15.03
CA ARG A 196 -35.84 4.67 14.18
C ARG A 196 -34.47 4.66 14.84
N ALA A 197 -34.39 4.86 16.15
CA ALA A 197 -33.12 4.87 16.88
C ALA A 197 -32.40 3.51 16.82
N ILE A 198 -33.15 2.41 16.98
CA ILE A 198 -32.63 1.05 16.85
C ILE A 198 -32.15 0.79 15.42
N SER A 199 -32.95 1.14 14.41
CA SER A 199 -32.56 0.97 13.01
C SER A 199 -31.30 1.76 12.65
N GLY A 200 -31.07 2.90 13.32
CA GLY A 200 -29.85 3.71 13.18
C GLY A 200 -28.59 2.98 13.66
N GLY A 201 -28.62 2.38 14.86
CA GLY A 201 -27.47 1.66 15.41
C GLY A 201 -27.11 0.38 14.64
N ILE A 202 -28.12 -0.31 14.08
CA ILE A 202 -27.90 -1.43 13.16
C ILE A 202 -27.32 -0.93 11.83
N GLY A 203 -27.78 0.22 11.33
CA GLY A 203 -27.23 0.86 10.13
C GLY A 203 -25.76 1.24 10.30
N GLU A 204 -25.39 1.83 11.44
CA GLU A 204 -23.99 2.13 11.83
C GLU A 204 -23.11 0.87 11.76
N ALA A 205 -23.58 -0.22 12.37
CA ALA A 205 -22.92 -1.51 12.38
C ALA A 205 -22.63 -2.05 10.96
N LEU A 206 -23.62 -2.00 10.07
CA LEU A 206 -23.47 -2.49 8.70
C LEU A 206 -22.50 -1.64 7.87
N VAL A 207 -22.53 -0.32 8.05
CA VAL A 207 -21.58 0.59 7.39
C VAL A 207 -20.14 0.29 7.83
N ALA A 208 -19.91 0.05 9.13
CA ALA A 208 -18.59 -0.32 9.62
C ALA A 208 -18.07 -1.62 8.97
N THR A 209 -18.91 -2.65 8.85
CA THR A 209 -18.53 -3.90 8.16
C THR A 209 -18.24 -3.71 6.69
N ALA A 210 -19.12 -3.01 5.98
CA ALA A 210 -18.93 -2.74 4.56
C ALA A 210 -17.60 -2.00 4.32
N SER A 211 -17.29 -1.00 5.16
CA SER A 211 -16.05 -0.24 5.06
C SER A 211 -14.81 -1.11 5.34
N GLY A 212 -14.85 -2.01 6.33
CA GLY A 212 -13.76 -2.94 6.63
C GLY A 212 -13.46 -3.91 5.50
N LEU A 213 -14.51 -4.43 4.85
CA LEU A 213 -14.38 -5.28 3.67
C LEU A 213 -13.80 -4.52 2.47
N VAL A 214 -14.24 -3.28 2.24
CA VAL A 214 -13.71 -2.45 1.16
C VAL A 214 -12.21 -2.20 1.35
N VAL A 215 -11.77 -1.83 2.56
CA VAL A 215 -10.35 -1.63 2.85
C VAL A 215 -9.54 -2.91 2.66
N ALA A 216 -10.04 -4.05 3.14
CA ALA A 216 -9.37 -5.34 2.97
C ALA A 216 -9.21 -5.72 1.49
N LEU A 217 -10.26 -5.52 0.68
CA LEU A 217 -10.21 -5.77 -0.76
C LEU A 217 -9.22 -4.85 -1.47
N LEU A 218 -9.18 -3.57 -1.10
CA LEU A 218 -8.21 -2.62 -1.66
C LEU A 218 -6.77 -3.01 -1.35
N SER A 219 -6.50 -3.64 -0.20
CA SER A 219 -5.17 -4.20 0.13
C SER A 219 -4.89 -5.55 -0.54
N LEU A 220 -5.92 -6.36 -0.76
CA LEU A 220 -5.79 -7.74 -1.27
C LEU A 220 -5.29 -7.79 -2.72
N PHE A 221 -5.86 -6.99 -3.62
CA PHE A 221 -5.46 -6.95 -5.03
C PHE A 221 -3.96 -6.62 -5.21
N PRO A 222 -3.42 -5.53 -4.64
CA PRO A 222 -1.98 -5.24 -4.75
C PRO A 222 -1.14 -6.32 -4.08
N PHE A 223 -1.55 -6.87 -2.93
CA PHE A 223 -0.82 -7.99 -2.29
C PHE A 223 -0.64 -9.18 -3.23
N MET A 224 -1.72 -9.62 -3.90
CA MET A 224 -1.66 -10.72 -4.87
C MET A 224 -0.81 -10.37 -6.09
N GLY A 225 -0.98 -9.15 -6.63
CA GLY A 225 -0.22 -8.69 -7.79
C GLY A 225 1.29 -8.56 -7.51
N TYR A 226 1.67 -8.09 -6.32
CA TYR A 226 3.07 -8.02 -5.91
C TYR A 226 3.64 -9.41 -5.60
N GLY A 227 2.84 -10.32 -5.03
CA GLY A 227 3.22 -11.73 -4.84
C GLY A 227 3.61 -12.41 -6.15
N ALA A 228 2.77 -12.28 -7.18
CA ALA A 228 3.06 -12.83 -8.51
C ALA A 228 4.35 -12.24 -9.13
N GLN A 229 4.60 -10.95 -8.92
CA GLN A 229 5.81 -10.30 -9.43
C GLN A 229 7.09 -10.78 -8.70
N ARG A 230 7.00 -11.03 -7.39
CA ARG A 230 8.11 -11.59 -6.59
C ARG A 230 8.53 -12.95 -7.13
N GLU A 231 7.58 -13.85 -7.31
CA GLU A 231 7.82 -15.21 -7.80
C GLU A 231 8.48 -15.21 -9.19
N ASN A 232 7.93 -14.42 -10.12
CA ASN A 232 8.51 -14.26 -11.45
C ASN A 232 9.94 -13.69 -11.44
N THR A 233 10.25 -12.83 -10.47
CA THR A 233 11.60 -12.25 -10.33
C THR A 233 12.58 -13.27 -9.74
N LEU A 234 12.17 -14.04 -8.74
CA LEU A 234 12.96 -15.12 -8.16
C LEU A 234 13.30 -16.19 -9.20
N GLY A 235 12.32 -16.68 -9.98
CA GLY A 235 12.61 -17.66 -11.04
C GLY A 235 13.56 -17.14 -12.13
N ARG A 236 13.52 -15.82 -12.43
CA ARG A 236 14.49 -15.19 -13.34
C ARG A 236 15.90 -15.10 -12.73
N LEU A 237 16.00 -14.84 -11.43
CA LEU A 237 17.28 -14.84 -10.71
C LEU A 237 17.90 -16.23 -10.70
N GLU A 238 17.12 -17.28 -10.44
CA GLU A 238 17.58 -18.67 -10.49
C GLU A 238 18.17 -19.02 -11.86
N THR A 239 17.46 -18.64 -12.93
CA THR A 239 17.95 -18.83 -14.30
C THR A 239 19.27 -18.08 -14.54
N MET A 240 19.37 -16.85 -14.06
CA MET A 240 20.57 -16.02 -14.20
C MET A 240 21.78 -16.61 -13.45
N ILE A 241 21.55 -17.07 -12.22
CA ILE A 241 22.57 -17.73 -11.39
C ILE A 241 23.09 -18.98 -12.09
N ALA A 242 22.20 -19.83 -12.61
CA ALA A 242 22.60 -21.04 -13.32
C ALA A 242 23.48 -20.73 -14.53
N VAL A 243 23.13 -19.70 -15.32
CA VAL A 243 23.96 -19.27 -16.47
C VAL A 243 25.31 -18.71 -16.01
N ALA A 244 25.33 -17.90 -14.95
CA ALA A 244 26.56 -17.34 -14.39
C ALA A 244 27.50 -18.44 -13.90
N GLN A 245 26.97 -19.45 -13.20
CA GLN A 245 27.71 -20.61 -12.71
C GLN A 245 28.36 -21.42 -13.82
N LEU A 246 27.58 -21.70 -14.88
CA LEU A 246 28.08 -22.45 -16.03
C LEU A 246 29.18 -21.71 -16.78
N THR A 247 29.14 -20.38 -16.80
CA THR A 247 30.03 -19.57 -17.65
C THR A 247 31.28 -19.08 -16.91
N PHE A 248 31.15 -18.67 -15.64
CA PHE A 248 32.25 -18.08 -14.86
C PHE A 248 32.89 -19.05 -13.87
N GLY A 249 32.26 -20.20 -13.61
CA GLY A 249 32.73 -21.14 -12.62
C GLY A 249 32.51 -20.65 -11.18
N ILE A 250 32.78 -21.54 -10.22
CA ILE A 250 32.47 -21.37 -8.79
C ILE A 250 33.50 -20.46 -8.09
N ALA A 251 34.71 -20.33 -8.65
CA ALA A 251 35.80 -19.61 -8.02
C ALA A 251 35.68 -18.09 -8.21
N PRO A 252 35.95 -17.29 -7.15
CA PRO A 252 36.06 -15.85 -7.29
C PRO A 252 37.18 -15.49 -8.28
N PRO A 253 37.03 -14.40 -9.05
CA PRO A 253 38.10 -13.94 -9.91
C PRO A 253 39.35 -13.63 -9.06
N PRO A 254 40.57 -13.84 -9.59
CA PRO A 254 41.77 -13.42 -8.91
C PRO A 254 41.66 -11.92 -8.65
N ARG A 255 41.58 -11.53 -7.38
CA ARG A 255 41.56 -10.12 -6.97
C ARG A 255 42.81 -9.49 -7.56
N ALA A 256 42.65 -8.41 -8.32
CA ALA A 256 43.80 -7.60 -8.72
C ALA A 256 44.51 -7.22 -7.42
N HIS A 257 45.72 -7.73 -7.22
CA HIS A 257 46.56 -7.29 -6.13
C HIS A 257 46.74 -5.79 -6.36
N HIS A 258 46.06 -4.97 -5.56
CA HIS A 258 46.61 -3.66 -5.26
C HIS A 258 47.92 -3.97 -4.54
N GLU A 259 49.03 -4.04 -5.29
CA GLU A 259 50.33 -3.84 -4.69
C GLU A 259 50.19 -2.53 -3.91
N PRO A 260 50.38 -2.54 -2.58
CA PRO A 260 50.58 -1.29 -1.88
C PRO A 260 51.74 -0.65 -2.59
N SER A 261 51.52 0.54 -3.17
CA SER A 261 52.60 1.35 -3.72
C SER A 261 53.64 1.48 -2.61
N THR A 262 54.69 0.67 -2.71
CA THR A 262 55.85 0.73 -1.84
C THR A 262 56.44 2.09 -2.09
N ASP A 263 56.06 3.05 -1.25
CA ASP A 263 56.55 4.42 -1.31
C ASP A 263 58.06 4.32 -1.10
N SER A 264 58.77 4.47 -2.20
CA SER A 264 60.22 4.39 -2.30
C SER A 264 60.78 5.69 -1.76
N ASN A 265 60.63 5.91 -0.46
CA ASN A 265 61.27 7.02 0.23
C ASN A 265 62.04 6.52 1.45
N HIS A 266 62.95 5.58 1.20
CA HIS A 266 64.07 5.34 2.08
C HIS A 266 65.36 5.77 1.35
N LYS A 267 65.71 7.05 1.47
CA LYS A 267 67.09 7.54 1.30
C LYS A 267 67.32 8.85 2.03
N HIS A 268 67.53 8.77 3.35
CA HIS A 268 68.63 9.52 3.94
C HIS A 268 69.24 8.77 5.12
N GLU A 269 70.38 8.19 4.76
CA GLU A 269 71.43 7.64 5.61
C GLU A 269 71.97 8.72 6.56
N ARG A 270 72.04 8.41 7.86
CA ARG A 270 73.17 8.79 8.70
C ARG A 270 73.30 7.85 9.90
N ALA A 271 74.52 7.33 10.01
CA ALA A 271 75.02 6.29 10.89
C ALA A 271 75.12 6.72 12.38
N PRO A 272 75.42 5.78 13.32
CA PRO A 272 75.33 5.97 14.75
C PRO A 272 76.59 6.62 15.34
N ALA A 273 76.40 7.48 16.36
CA ALA A 273 77.49 7.98 17.19
C ALA A 273 77.46 7.29 18.56
N GLU A 274 78.44 6.43 18.80
CA GLU A 274 78.87 6.03 20.15
C GLU A 274 79.37 7.24 20.93
N ILE A 275 78.90 7.45 22.17
CA ILE A 275 79.65 8.16 23.22
C ILE A 275 79.34 7.52 24.59
N GLY A 276 80.32 6.78 25.10
CA GLY A 276 80.82 6.73 26.49
C GLY A 276 79.85 6.73 27.70
N ALA A 277 79.92 5.65 28.49
CA ALA A 277 79.87 5.70 29.96
C ALA A 277 81.07 6.54 30.52
N PRO A 278 81.16 7.00 31.81
CA PRO A 278 80.63 6.33 33.02
C PRO A 278 80.22 7.22 34.24
N GLN A 279 79.69 6.53 35.29
CA GLN A 279 79.80 6.80 36.75
C GLN A 279 78.91 7.83 37.51
N HIS A 280 78.55 7.41 38.75
CA HIS A 280 78.03 8.12 39.94
C HIS A 280 76.59 8.68 39.83
N VAL A 281 75.63 8.45 40.74
CA VAL A 281 75.58 8.26 42.21
C VAL A 281 74.43 7.32 42.58
#